data_AF-A0A7Z9WM58-F1
#
_entry.id   AF-A0A7Z9WM58-F1
#
_cell.length_a   1.000
_cell.length_b   1.000
_cell.length_c   1.000
_cell.angle_alpha   90.00
_cell.angle_beta   90.00
_cell.angle_gamma   90.00
#
_symmetry.space_group_name_H-M   'P 1'
#
loop_
_entity.id
_entity.type
_entity.pdbx_description
1 polymer ?
#
loop_
_entity_poly.entity_id
_entity_poly.type
_entity_poly.pdbx_seq_one_letter_code
_entity_poly.pdbx_strand_id
1 'polypeptide(L)'
;MRERRLDRRQKELERAQRWLERCRQKVADLQAEREEMEQRLAQFIEDNRTNPWPIRAIFRLDGGFASGPNVALLIEMGYEVYSKATNGQVVKAWRRRVAPTTSWTRVGKNAEMVAWENERIANCPYPLDVALERFHTGDEERYGVLLHYSEEPVTAAPSGWFTFYNGRQTIEAGVKEGKNVFQMHHLKVRSPGGLVIQEEFAAFAANFVRWAAAWLHQICPEAPAPFDRPQASVKQMVRVAANTSAWVIWQPQGCLLRFTELSAFAGVELEIRDSVAFQLALPLFKSCVFSPI
;
A
#
# COMPACT_ATOMS: atom_id res chain seq x y z
N MET A 1 -55.34 44.86 6.10
CA MET A 1 -55.22 43.80 5.05
C MET A 1 -54.09 44.06 4.04
N ARG A 2 -53.87 45.30 3.57
CA ARG A 2 -52.76 45.64 2.63
C ARG A 2 -51.36 45.44 3.21
N GLU A 3 -51.10 45.85 4.45
CA GLU A 3 -49.77 45.72 5.08
C GLU A 3 -49.32 44.27 5.27
N ARG A 4 -50.22 43.37 5.69
CA ARG A 4 -49.92 41.93 5.79
C ARG A 4 -49.61 41.29 4.43
N ARG A 5 -50.18 41.82 3.32
CA ARG A 5 -49.85 41.37 1.96
C ARG A 5 -48.49 41.89 1.51
N LEU A 6 -48.11 43.12 1.87
CA LEU A 6 -46.79 43.68 1.59
C LEU A 6 -45.68 42.94 2.34
N ASP A 7 -45.83 42.70 3.64
CA ASP A 7 -44.85 41.95 4.45
C ASP A 7 -44.66 40.51 3.93
N ARG A 8 -45.76 39.84 3.55
CA ARG A 8 -45.68 38.52 2.92
C ARG A 8 -44.95 38.55 1.58
N ARG A 9 -45.21 39.54 0.73
CA ARG A 9 -44.54 39.69 -0.57
C ARG A 9 -43.05 40.02 -0.42
N GLN A 10 -42.68 40.82 0.58
CA GLN A 10 -41.28 41.11 0.91
C GLN A 10 -40.54 39.83 1.33
N LYS A 11 -41.13 39.02 2.22
CA LYS A 11 -40.57 37.73 2.64
C LYS A 11 -40.47 36.73 1.49
N GLU A 12 -41.45 36.71 0.58
CA GLU A 12 -41.40 35.89 -0.64
C GLU A 12 -40.26 36.35 -1.57
N LEU A 13 -40.06 37.66 -1.75
CA LEU A 13 -38.97 38.23 -2.55
C LEU A 13 -37.59 37.89 -1.95
N GLU A 14 -37.40 38.05 -0.64
CA GLU A 14 -36.15 37.71 0.04
C GLU A 14 -35.82 36.20 -0.05
N ARG A 15 -36.84 35.34 0.00
CA ARG A 15 -36.67 33.89 -0.20
C ARG A 15 -36.27 33.58 -1.64
N ALA A 16 -36.91 34.22 -2.61
CA ALA A 16 -36.60 34.07 -4.03
C ALA A 16 -35.18 34.57 -4.35
N GLN A 17 -34.76 35.70 -3.79
CA GLN A 17 -33.41 36.24 -3.94
C GLN A 17 -32.36 35.31 -3.33
N ARG A 18 -32.57 34.83 -2.09
CA ARG A 18 -31.66 33.83 -1.47
C ARG A 18 -31.59 32.53 -2.25
N TRP A 19 -32.70 32.10 -2.84
CA TRP A 19 -32.73 30.91 -3.68
C TRP A 19 -31.95 31.14 -4.99
N LEU A 20 -32.16 32.28 -5.65
CA LEU A 20 -31.43 32.67 -6.85
C LEU A 20 -29.92 32.72 -6.59
N GLU A 21 -29.51 33.29 -5.46
CA GLU A 21 -28.09 33.37 -5.09
C GLU A 21 -27.47 31.99 -4.89
N ARG A 22 -28.15 31.08 -4.17
CA ARG A 22 -27.70 29.69 -4.03
C ARG A 22 -27.63 28.96 -5.37
N CYS A 23 -28.58 29.22 -6.27
CA CYS A 23 -28.55 28.64 -7.61
C CYS A 23 -27.37 29.17 -8.43
N ARG A 24 -27.10 30.48 -8.38
CA ARG A 24 -25.93 31.10 -9.04
C ARG A 24 -24.63 30.53 -8.51
N GLN A 25 -24.48 30.43 -7.19
CA GLN A 25 -23.30 29.82 -6.58
C GLN A 25 -23.13 28.37 -7.04
N LYS A 26 -24.20 27.57 -6.99
CA LYS A 26 -24.15 26.17 -7.45
C LYS A 26 -23.76 26.05 -8.92
N VAL A 27 -24.24 26.95 -9.78
CA VAL A 27 -23.86 26.95 -11.20
C VAL A 27 -22.38 27.29 -11.36
N ALA A 28 -21.88 28.30 -10.64
CA ALA A 28 -20.47 28.65 -10.66
C ALA A 28 -19.58 27.50 -10.15
N ASP A 29 -19.98 26.82 -9.07
CA ASP A 29 -19.26 25.67 -8.52
C ASP A 29 -19.20 24.52 -9.54
N LEU A 30 -20.33 24.20 -10.19
CA LEU A 30 -20.39 23.15 -11.22
C LEU A 30 -19.60 23.51 -12.49
N GLN A 31 -19.54 24.79 -12.85
CA GLN A 31 -18.72 25.26 -13.96
C GLN A 31 -17.24 25.09 -13.66
N ALA A 32 -16.80 25.48 -12.46
CA ALA A 32 -15.43 25.28 -12.02
C ALA A 32 -15.05 23.78 -11.96
N GLU A 33 -15.93 22.94 -11.40
CA GLU A 33 -15.72 21.48 -11.36
C GLU A 33 -15.60 20.89 -12.77
N ARG A 34 -16.46 21.32 -13.71
CA ARG A 34 -16.37 20.89 -15.10
C ARG A 34 -15.04 21.29 -15.74
N GLU A 35 -14.60 22.53 -15.56
CA GLU A 35 -13.32 23.02 -16.11
C GLU A 35 -12.13 22.22 -15.55
N GLU A 36 -12.15 21.91 -14.25
CA GLU A 36 -11.12 21.05 -13.64
C GLU A 36 -11.11 19.64 -14.26
N MET A 37 -12.28 19.03 -14.46
CA MET A 37 -12.39 17.70 -15.06
C MET A 37 -11.96 17.69 -16.53
N GLU A 38 -12.28 18.73 -17.30
CA GLU A 38 -11.85 18.88 -18.69
C GLU A 38 -10.31 19.02 -18.79
N GLN A 39 -9.70 19.80 -17.88
CA GLN A 39 -8.24 19.91 -17.79
C GLN A 39 -7.59 18.58 -17.42
N ARG A 40 -8.15 17.87 -16.44
CA ARG A 40 -7.64 16.56 -16.01
C ARG A 40 -7.74 15.52 -17.12
N LEU A 41 -8.85 15.48 -17.85
CA LEU A 41 -9.03 14.59 -18.99
C LEU A 41 -7.98 14.88 -20.08
N ALA A 42 -7.76 16.16 -20.41
CA ALA A 42 -6.74 16.55 -21.37
C ALA A 42 -5.33 16.11 -20.93
N GLN A 43 -5.02 16.24 -19.64
CA GLN A 43 -3.77 15.76 -19.07
C GLN A 43 -3.62 14.25 -19.21
N PHE A 44 -4.64 13.46 -18.83
CA PHE A 44 -4.58 12.00 -18.94
C PHE A 44 -4.47 11.50 -20.39
N ILE A 45 -5.12 12.18 -21.33
CA ILE A 45 -4.95 11.87 -22.76
C ILE A 45 -3.49 12.08 -23.19
N GLU A 46 -2.87 13.17 -22.77
CA GLU A 46 -1.47 13.47 -23.10
C GLU A 46 -0.48 12.53 -22.39
N ASP A 47 -0.72 12.20 -21.12
CA ASP A 47 0.07 11.22 -20.37
C ASP A 47 0.02 9.85 -21.06
N ASN A 48 -1.16 9.40 -21.46
CA ASN A 48 -1.33 8.14 -22.18
C ASN A 48 -0.66 8.17 -23.56
N ARG A 49 -0.66 9.32 -24.24
CA ARG A 49 0.00 9.50 -25.54
C ARG A 49 1.54 9.47 -25.41
N THR A 50 2.07 9.97 -24.29
CA THR A 50 3.51 10.16 -24.07
C THR A 50 4.17 9.07 -23.21
N ASN A 51 3.39 8.14 -22.66
CA ASN A 51 3.88 7.00 -21.89
C ASN A 51 3.97 5.72 -22.76
N PRO A 52 5.14 5.42 -23.36
CA PRO A 52 5.30 4.23 -24.21
C PRO A 52 5.24 2.89 -23.46
N TRP A 53 5.32 2.91 -22.12
CA TRP A 53 5.42 1.71 -21.30
C TRP A 53 4.51 1.80 -20.07
N PRO A 54 3.17 1.78 -20.26
CA PRO A 54 2.24 1.83 -19.15
C PRO A 54 2.43 0.61 -18.24
N ILE A 55 2.48 0.86 -16.92
CA ILE A 55 2.59 -0.19 -15.91
C ILE A 55 1.19 -0.47 -15.37
N ARG A 56 0.73 -1.72 -15.46
CA ARG A 56 -0.46 -2.14 -14.73
C ARG A 56 -0.13 -2.21 -13.23
N ALA A 57 -0.87 -1.45 -12.43
CA ALA A 57 -0.72 -1.43 -10.98
C ALA A 57 -2.07 -1.65 -10.30
N ILE A 58 -2.05 -2.42 -9.20
CA ILE A 58 -3.20 -2.65 -8.33
C ILE A 58 -2.91 -1.96 -7.00
N PHE A 59 -3.73 -0.99 -6.62
CA PHE A 59 -3.56 -0.21 -5.40
C PHE A 59 -4.30 -0.85 -4.23
N ARG A 60 -3.57 -1.19 -3.17
CA ARG A 60 -4.12 -1.61 -1.88
C ARG A 60 -3.93 -0.50 -0.88
N LEU A 61 -4.99 0.23 -0.59
CA LEU A 61 -4.95 1.44 0.22
C LEU A 61 -5.53 1.19 1.61
N ASP A 62 -4.91 1.79 2.62
CA ASP A 62 -5.54 1.85 3.93
C ASP A 62 -6.68 2.88 3.93
N GLY A 63 -7.55 2.76 4.95
CA GLY A 63 -8.65 3.67 5.20
C GLY A 63 -8.25 5.13 5.01
N GLY A 64 -7.14 5.59 5.59
CA GLY A 64 -6.72 7.00 5.51
C GLY A 64 -6.62 7.60 4.10
N PHE A 65 -6.50 6.80 3.05
CA PHE A 65 -6.38 7.24 1.65
C PHE A 65 -7.64 6.99 0.81
N ALA A 66 -8.69 6.40 1.39
CA ALA A 66 -9.86 5.87 0.72
C ALA A 66 -11.04 6.86 0.61
N SER A 67 -10.76 8.15 0.40
CA SER A 67 -11.83 9.11 0.15
C SER A 67 -12.49 8.83 -1.21
N GLY A 68 -13.77 9.16 -1.37
CA GLY A 68 -14.46 9.03 -2.67
C GLY A 68 -13.70 9.69 -3.83
N PRO A 69 -13.20 10.94 -3.67
CA PRO A 69 -12.38 11.59 -4.69
C PRO A 69 -11.05 10.88 -4.97
N ASN A 70 -10.35 10.36 -3.95
CA ASN A 70 -9.09 9.63 -4.17
C ASN A 70 -9.31 8.31 -4.93
N VAL A 71 -10.38 7.59 -4.58
CA VAL A 71 -10.76 6.36 -5.28
C VAL A 71 -11.15 6.68 -6.72
N ALA A 72 -11.95 7.73 -6.95
CA ALA A 72 -12.33 8.18 -8.28
C ALA A 72 -11.11 8.53 -9.14
N LEU A 73 -10.15 9.28 -8.60
CA LEU A 73 -8.92 9.63 -9.30
C LEU A 73 -8.13 8.39 -9.75
N LEU A 74 -7.96 7.38 -8.89
CA LEU A 74 -7.24 6.16 -9.25
C LEU A 74 -7.96 5.36 -10.33
N ILE A 75 -9.29 5.33 -10.28
CA ILE A 75 -10.13 4.71 -11.31
C ILE A 75 -9.96 5.46 -12.65
N GLU A 76 -10.02 6.79 -12.63
CA GLU A 76 -9.82 7.66 -13.81
C GLU A 76 -8.43 7.47 -14.43
N MET A 77 -7.41 7.23 -13.60
CA MET A 77 -6.05 6.89 -14.03
C MET A 77 -5.91 5.45 -14.57
N GLY A 78 -6.98 4.65 -14.56
CA GLY A 78 -7.01 3.29 -15.09
C GLY A 78 -6.50 2.21 -14.13
N TYR A 79 -6.46 2.49 -12.83
CA TYR A 79 -5.99 1.53 -11.84
C TYR A 79 -7.11 0.73 -11.18
N GLU A 80 -6.73 -0.49 -10.78
CA GLU A 80 -7.55 -1.35 -9.94
C GLU A 80 -7.33 -0.98 -8.48
N VAL A 81 -8.41 -0.89 -7.71
CA VAL A 81 -8.36 -0.35 -6.34
C VAL A 81 -8.99 -1.34 -5.37
N TYR A 82 -8.23 -1.63 -4.31
CA TYR A 82 -8.67 -2.34 -3.13
C TYR A 82 -8.46 -1.42 -1.93
N SER A 83 -9.51 -1.15 -1.17
CA SER A 83 -9.42 -0.19 -0.07
C SER A 83 -10.34 -0.52 1.09
N LYS A 84 -10.21 0.23 2.18
CA LYS A 84 -11.12 0.17 3.33
C LYS A 84 -11.81 1.51 3.49
N ALA A 85 -13.10 1.52 3.80
CA ALA A 85 -13.81 2.76 4.05
C ALA A 85 -13.25 3.47 5.31
N THR A 86 -13.02 4.78 5.22
CA THR A 86 -12.57 5.64 6.33
C THR A 86 -13.60 5.81 7.44
N ASN A 87 -14.88 5.86 7.06
CA ASN A 87 -15.91 6.48 7.88
C ASN A 87 -16.80 5.43 8.57
N GLY A 88 -16.88 5.50 9.90
CA GLY A 88 -17.77 4.64 10.69
C GLY A 88 -19.26 4.77 10.33
N GLN A 89 -19.69 5.87 9.70
CA GLN A 89 -21.05 6.01 9.16
C GLN A 89 -21.30 5.09 7.96
N VAL A 90 -20.28 4.86 7.13
CA VAL A 90 -20.35 3.90 6.02
C VAL A 90 -20.56 2.51 6.60
N VAL A 91 -19.76 2.13 7.60
CA VAL A 91 -19.93 0.85 8.31
C VAL A 91 -21.34 0.70 8.90
N LYS A 92 -21.89 1.74 9.53
CA LYS A 92 -23.26 1.73 10.06
C LYS A 92 -24.31 1.56 8.96
N ALA A 93 -24.15 2.23 7.82
CA ALA A 93 -25.07 2.13 6.70
C ALA A 93 -25.11 0.70 6.13
N TRP A 94 -23.94 0.08 5.94
CA TRP A 94 -23.83 -1.30 5.46
C TRP A 94 -24.34 -2.32 6.47
N ARG A 95 -24.06 -2.11 7.76
CA ARG A 95 -24.59 -2.97 8.83
C ARG A 95 -26.12 -3.01 8.85
N ARG A 96 -26.80 -1.91 8.52
CA ARG A 96 -28.27 -1.86 8.45
C ARG A 96 -28.86 -2.69 7.30
N ARG A 97 -28.05 -3.07 6.30
CA ARG A 97 -28.50 -3.93 5.19
C ARG A 97 -28.43 -5.41 5.52
N VAL A 98 -27.74 -5.78 6.60
CA VAL A 98 -27.66 -7.17 7.05
C VAL A 98 -28.99 -7.57 7.69
N ALA A 99 -29.60 -8.63 7.18
CA ALA A 99 -30.76 -9.29 7.75
C ALA A 99 -30.33 -10.52 8.57
N PRO A 100 -31.18 -11.05 9.46
CA PRO A 100 -30.89 -12.31 10.17
C PRO A 100 -30.63 -13.50 9.23
N THR A 101 -31.13 -13.44 8.01
CA THR A 101 -30.96 -14.46 6.97
C THR A 101 -29.75 -14.22 6.06
N THR A 102 -29.00 -13.13 6.27
CA THR A 102 -27.81 -12.82 5.45
C THR A 102 -26.76 -13.91 5.65
N SER A 103 -26.34 -14.52 4.54
CA SER A 103 -25.28 -15.51 4.55
C SER A 103 -23.93 -14.82 4.68
N TRP A 104 -23.18 -15.21 5.72
CA TRP A 104 -21.82 -14.73 5.97
C TRP A 104 -20.82 -15.78 5.49
N THR A 105 -19.81 -15.34 4.74
CA THR A 105 -18.70 -16.21 4.32
C THR A 105 -17.56 -16.09 5.32
N ARG A 106 -17.07 -17.21 5.85
CA ARG A 106 -15.87 -17.21 6.70
C ARG A 106 -14.63 -16.90 5.85
N VAL A 107 -13.97 -15.78 6.13
CA VAL A 107 -12.80 -15.30 5.37
C VAL A 107 -11.49 -15.37 6.16
N GLY A 108 -11.56 -15.57 7.47
CA GLY A 108 -10.39 -15.69 8.33
C GLY A 108 -10.66 -16.53 9.59
N LYS A 109 -9.65 -16.61 10.47
CA LYS A 109 -9.76 -17.37 11.73
C LYS A 109 -10.94 -16.90 12.58
N ASN A 110 -11.09 -15.58 12.70
CA ASN A 110 -12.11 -14.89 13.47
C ASN A 110 -12.86 -13.82 12.65
N ALA A 111 -12.88 -13.95 11.32
CA ALA A 111 -13.44 -12.95 10.42
C ALA A 111 -14.42 -13.59 9.43
N GLU A 112 -15.52 -12.88 9.21
CA GLU A 112 -16.55 -13.21 8.23
C GLU A 112 -16.85 -11.99 7.35
N MET A 113 -17.34 -12.24 6.14
CA MET A 113 -17.61 -11.19 5.17
C MET A 113 -18.87 -11.46 4.37
N VAL A 114 -19.59 -10.40 4.04
CA VAL A 114 -20.68 -10.37 3.06
C VAL A 114 -20.37 -9.27 2.05
N ALA A 115 -20.69 -9.48 0.78
CA ALA A 115 -20.34 -8.57 -0.31
C ALA A 115 -21.54 -8.23 -1.19
N TRP A 116 -21.48 -7.05 -1.80
CA TRP A 116 -22.46 -6.52 -2.75
C TRP A 116 -21.73 -5.87 -3.92
N GLU A 117 -22.28 -6.04 -5.11
CA GLU A 117 -21.72 -5.49 -6.35
C GLU A 117 -22.33 -4.13 -6.70
N ASN A 118 -21.56 -3.32 -7.42
CA ASN A 118 -22.05 -2.10 -8.07
C ASN A 118 -22.73 -1.09 -7.13
N GLU A 119 -22.18 -0.94 -5.93
CA GLU A 119 -22.71 -0.06 -4.90
C GLU A 119 -22.15 1.35 -4.99
N ARG A 120 -22.91 2.33 -4.49
CA ARG A 120 -22.49 3.74 -4.46
C ARG A 120 -22.00 4.15 -3.09
N ILE A 121 -20.82 4.75 -3.05
CA ILE A 121 -20.31 5.44 -1.86
C ILE A 121 -20.38 6.96 -2.04
N ALA A 122 -20.33 7.69 -0.93
CA ALA A 122 -20.37 9.15 -0.97
C ALA A 122 -19.17 9.73 -1.73
N ASN A 123 -19.43 10.71 -2.60
CA ASN A 123 -18.42 11.46 -3.35
C ASN A 123 -17.52 10.60 -4.25
N CYS A 124 -18.00 9.44 -4.70
CA CYS A 124 -17.38 8.66 -5.77
C CYS A 124 -18.43 8.45 -6.89
N PRO A 125 -18.16 8.88 -8.13
CA PRO A 125 -19.13 8.73 -9.22
C PRO A 125 -19.19 7.29 -9.77
N TYR A 126 -18.17 6.48 -9.49
CA TYR A 126 -18.05 5.11 -9.96
C TYR A 126 -18.73 4.12 -9.02
N PRO A 127 -19.46 3.12 -9.55
CA PRO A 127 -19.96 2.01 -8.75
C PRO A 127 -18.76 1.17 -8.27
N LEU A 128 -18.82 0.71 -7.02
CA LEU A 128 -17.78 -0.09 -6.39
C LEU A 128 -18.39 -1.38 -5.86
N ASP A 129 -17.60 -2.46 -5.83
CA ASP A 129 -17.94 -3.60 -5.00
C ASP A 129 -17.66 -3.24 -3.55
N VAL A 130 -18.58 -3.63 -2.66
CA VAL A 130 -18.50 -3.32 -1.24
C VAL A 130 -18.66 -4.58 -0.44
N ALA A 131 -17.74 -4.80 0.51
CA ALA A 131 -17.81 -5.89 1.46
C ALA A 131 -17.89 -5.38 2.89
N LEU A 132 -18.80 -5.92 3.69
CA LEU A 132 -18.84 -5.71 5.13
C LEU A 132 -18.13 -6.88 5.82
N GLU A 133 -17.06 -6.56 6.51
CA GLU A 133 -16.31 -7.48 7.38
C GLU A 133 -16.88 -7.45 8.79
N ARG A 134 -16.94 -8.61 9.44
CA ARG A 134 -17.23 -8.76 10.86
C ARG A 134 -16.14 -9.61 11.53
N PHE A 135 -15.50 -9.05 12.54
CA PHE A 135 -14.43 -9.66 13.32
C PHE A 135 -14.93 -10.00 14.72
N HIS A 136 -14.72 -11.24 15.13
CA HIS A 136 -15.05 -11.75 16.45
C HIS A 136 -13.84 -11.57 17.37
N THR A 137 -13.96 -10.72 18.40
CA THR A 137 -12.90 -10.41 19.38
C THR A 137 -13.43 -10.62 20.78
N GLY A 138 -13.30 -11.85 21.31
CA GLY A 138 -13.96 -12.22 22.56
C GLY A 138 -15.48 -12.14 22.39
N ASP A 139 -16.15 -11.41 23.28
CA ASP A 139 -17.60 -11.18 23.23
C ASP A 139 -18.00 -9.96 22.34
N GLU A 140 -17.02 -9.27 21.75
CA GLU A 140 -17.26 -8.09 20.92
C GLU A 140 -17.15 -8.41 19.42
N GLU A 141 -18.07 -7.82 18.65
CA GLU A 141 -17.99 -7.79 17.20
C GLU A 141 -17.48 -6.43 16.72
N ARG A 142 -16.45 -6.45 15.87
CA ARG A 142 -15.95 -5.25 15.18
C ARG A 142 -16.23 -5.34 13.70
N TYR A 143 -16.59 -4.22 13.09
CA TYR A 143 -16.98 -4.18 11.68
C TYR A 143 -16.00 -3.33 10.86
N GLY A 144 -15.73 -3.79 9.64
CA GLY A 144 -14.96 -3.07 8.62
C GLY A 144 -15.72 -3.06 7.31
N VAL A 145 -15.43 -2.10 6.42
CA VAL A 145 -15.98 -2.10 5.07
C VAL A 145 -14.84 -2.04 4.08
N LEU A 146 -14.75 -3.02 3.20
CA LEU A 146 -13.83 -3.03 2.07
C LEU A 146 -14.52 -2.49 0.83
N LEU A 147 -13.74 -1.84 -0.02
CA LEU A 147 -14.12 -1.26 -1.29
C LEU A 147 -13.24 -1.87 -2.38
N HIS A 148 -13.83 -2.17 -3.52
CA HIS A 148 -13.12 -2.73 -4.66
C HIS A 148 -13.61 -2.11 -5.98
N TYR A 149 -12.67 -1.90 -6.89
CA TYR A 149 -12.93 -1.56 -8.28
C TYR A 149 -11.92 -2.28 -9.18
N SER A 150 -12.41 -3.24 -9.97
CA SER A 150 -11.72 -3.84 -11.12
C SER A 150 -12.73 -4.68 -11.93
N GLU A 151 -12.25 -5.37 -12.96
CA GLU A 151 -13.04 -6.38 -13.69
C GLU A 151 -13.15 -7.72 -12.93
N GLU A 152 -12.41 -7.91 -11.84
CA GLU A 152 -12.39 -9.16 -11.07
C GLU A 152 -13.68 -9.31 -10.24
N PRO A 153 -14.41 -10.43 -10.34
CA PRO A 153 -15.65 -10.66 -9.62
C PRO A 153 -15.39 -11.08 -8.15
N VAL A 154 -14.80 -10.19 -7.37
CA VAL A 154 -14.33 -10.44 -6.00
C VAL A 154 -15.46 -10.77 -5.01
N THR A 155 -16.68 -10.33 -5.31
CA THR A 155 -17.90 -10.58 -4.53
C THR A 155 -18.27 -12.06 -4.47
N ALA A 156 -17.95 -12.82 -5.52
CA ALA A 156 -18.13 -14.27 -5.59
C ALA A 156 -17.04 -15.04 -4.82
N ALA A 157 -15.91 -14.40 -4.50
CA ALA A 157 -14.80 -14.98 -3.76
C ALA A 157 -14.35 -14.13 -2.54
N PRO A 158 -15.21 -13.94 -1.52
CA PRO A 158 -14.92 -13.08 -0.37
C PRO A 158 -13.58 -13.41 0.34
N SER A 159 -13.23 -14.70 0.47
CA SER A 159 -11.96 -15.12 1.11
C SER A 159 -10.72 -14.72 0.31
N GLY A 160 -10.83 -14.69 -1.03
CA GLY A 160 -9.76 -14.22 -1.92
C GLY A 160 -9.56 -12.72 -1.76
N TRP A 161 -10.65 -11.95 -1.82
CA TRP A 161 -10.64 -10.50 -1.60
C TRP A 161 -10.03 -10.14 -0.24
N PHE A 162 -10.48 -10.78 0.84
CA PHE A 162 -9.98 -10.55 2.19
C PHE A 162 -8.47 -10.81 2.29
N THR A 163 -8.00 -11.93 1.73
CA THR A 163 -6.57 -12.28 1.71
C THR A 163 -5.75 -11.26 0.92
N PHE A 164 -6.22 -10.91 -0.29
CA PHE A 164 -5.52 -9.99 -1.18
C PHE A 164 -5.35 -8.60 -0.56
N TYR A 165 -6.44 -8.04 -0.01
CA TYR A 165 -6.42 -6.75 0.68
C TYR A 165 -5.48 -6.77 1.89
N ASN A 166 -5.53 -7.82 2.71
CA ASN A 166 -4.67 -7.94 3.89
C ASN A 166 -3.18 -8.07 3.56
N GLY A 167 -2.81 -8.40 2.32
CA GLY A 167 -1.43 -8.29 1.86
C GLY A 167 -0.84 -6.86 1.96
N ARG A 168 -1.64 -5.81 2.18
CA ARG A 168 -1.13 -4.47 2.56
C ARG A 168 -0.26 -4.49 3.82
N GLN A 169 -0.43 -5.48 4.70
CA GLN A 169 0.38 -5.64 5.92
C GLN A 169 1.88 -5.78 5.61
N THR A 170 2.25 -6.17 4.39
CA THR A 170 3.65 -6.17 3.94
C THR A 170 4.30 -4.79 4.06
N ILE A 171 3.58 -3.72 3.72
CA ILE A 171 4.09 -2.34 3.85
C ILE A 171 4.21 -1.97 5.34
N GLU A 172 3.22 -2.31 6.17
CA GLU A 172 3.29 -2.04 7.62
C GLU A 172 4.47 -2.76 8.28
N ALA A 173 4.73 -4.02 7.89
CA ALA A 173 5.90 -4.77 8.32
C ALA A 173 7.19 -4.07 7.85
N GLY A 174 7.24 -3.62 6.60
CA GLY A 174 8.36 -2.86 6.06
C GLY A 174 8.65 -1.57 6.83
N VAL A 175 7.63 -0.80 7.20
CA VAL A 175 7.79 0.41 8.04
C VAL A 175 8.36 0.05 9.42
N LYS A 176 7.86 -1.02 10.05
CA LYS A 176 8.38 -1.50 11.35
C LYS A 176 9.84 -1.95 11.25
N GLU A 177 10.22 -2.58 10.15
CA GLU A 177 11.60 -3.02 9.89
C GLU A 177 12.53 -1.84 9.59
N GLY A 178 12.11 -0.86 8.79
CA GLY A 178 12.87 0.38 8.55
C GLY A 178 13.20 1.10 9.86
N LYS A 179 12.20 1.21 10.74
CA LYS A 179 12.40 1.76 12.09
C LYS A 179 13.37 0.92 12.91
N ASN A 180 13.07 -0.35 13.17
CA ASN A 180 13.75 -1.13 14.21
C ASN A 180 15.02 -1.87 13.73
N VAL A 181 15.08 -2.28 12.45
CA VAL A 181 16.20 -3.05 11.89
C VAL A 181 17.21 -2.11 11.25
N PHE A 182 16.76 -1.19 10.39
CA PHE A 182 17.62 -0.26 9.64
C PHE A 182 17.82 1.10 10.33
N GLN A 183 17.35 1.25 11.58
CA GLN A 183 17.62 2.40 12.44
C GLN A 183 17.19 3.76 11.85
N MET A 184 16.11 3.82 11.06
CA MET A 184 15.60 5.10 10.51
C MET A 184 15.17 6.12 11.58
N HIS A 185 14.96 5.70 12.82
CA HIS A 185 14.63 6.58 13.96
C HIS A 185 15.86 7.16 14.69
N HIS A 186 17.05 6.60 14.43
CA HIS A 186 18.31 7.04 15.01
C HIS A 186 19.24 7.54 13.90
N LEU A 187 18.82 8.63 13.26
CA LEU A 187 19.55 9.27 12.18
C LEU A 187 20.94 9.68 12.68
N LYS A 188 21.99 9.14 12.04
CA LYS A 188 23.39 9.39 12.43
C LYS A 188 23.97 10.61 11.73
N VAL A 189 23.23 11.16 10.77
CA VAL A 189 23.60 12.33 9.97
C VAL A 189 22.60 13.45 10.25
N ARG A 190 23.05 14.70 10.21
CA ARG A 190 22.22 15.90 10.49
C ARG A 190 22.06 16.83 9.29
N SER A 191 22.82 16.64 8.23
CA SER A 191 22.67 17.45 7.01
C SER A 191 21.44 17.01 6.23
N PRO A 192 20.70 17.93 5.59
CA PRO A 192 19.51 17.58 4.80
C PRO A 192 19.80 16.51 3.73
N GLY A 193 20.88 16.66 2.96
CA GLY A 193 21.28 15.66 1.96
C GLY A 193 21.66 14.32 2.57
N GLY A 194 22.30 14.32 3.74
CA GLY A 194 22.64 13.08 4.45
C GLY A 194 21.42 12.34 4.99
N LEU A 195 20.38 13.07 5.41
CA LEU A 195 19.10 12.50 5.80
C LEU A 195 18.40 11.82 4.63
N VAL A 196 18.30 12.49 3.48
CA VAL A 196 17.72 11.92 2.25
C VAL A 196 18.47 10.65 1.84
N ILE A 197 19.79 10.69 1.78
CA ILE A 197 20.60 9.51 1.45
C ILE A 197 20.36 8.39 2.46
N GLN A 198 20.34 8.68 3.77
CA GLN A 198 20.08 7.66 4.78
C GLN A 198 18.69 7.04 4.62
N GLU A 199 17.67 7.82 4.28
CA GLU A 199 16.31 7.32 4.05
C GLU A 199 16.22 6.40 2.83
N GLU A 200 16.77 6.83 1.69
CA GLU A 200 16.81 6.04 0.46
C GLU A 200 17.58 4.73 0.64
N PHE A 201 18.75 4.78 1.28
CA PHE A 201 19.54 3.58 1.56
C PHE A 201 18.83 2.61 2.51
N ALA A 202 18.12 3.10 3.52
CA ALA A 202 17.37 2.24 4.43
C ALA A 202 16.20 1.55 3.72
N ALA A 203 15.47 2.27 2.86
CA ALA A 203 14.41 1.71 2.03
C ALA A 203 14.95 0.68 1.04
N PHE A 204 16.05 0.98 0.36
CA PHE A 204 16.74 0.06 -0.54
C PHE A 204 17.21 -1.20 0.19
N ALA A 205 17.93 -1.05 1.31
CA ALA A 205 18.48 -2.18 2.06
C ALA A 205 17.40 -3.14 2.55
N ALA A 206 16.24 -2.61 2.98
CA ALA A 206 15.10 -3.44 3.39
C ALA A 206 14.58 -4.31 2.24
N ASN A 207 14.46 -3.73 1.04
CA ASN A 207 14.02 -4.48 -0.14
C ASN A 207 15.09 -5.45 -0.64
N PHE A 208 16.36 -5.01 -0.67
CA PHE A 208 17.50 -5.84 -1.05
C PHE A 208 17.59 -7.12 -0.21
N VAL A 209 17.42 -7.02 1.12
CA VAL A 209 17.44 -8.21 1.99
C VAL A 209 16.32 -9.19 1.64
N ARG A 210 15.12 -8.70 1.28
CA ARG A 210 14.01 -9.59 0.87
C ARG A 210 14.29 -10.25 -0.47
N TRP A 211 14.80 -9.50 -1.45
CA TRP A 211 15.20 -10.04 -2.74
C TRP A 211 16.32 -11.07 -2.61
N ALA A 212 17.34 -10.77 -1.79
CA ALA A 212 18.44 -11.69 -1.50
C ALA A 212 17.95 -12.95 -0.78
N ALA A 213 17.00 -12.85 0.16
CA ALA A 213 16.41 -14.02 0.80
C ALA A 213 15.59 -14.89 -0.16
N ALA A 214 14.78 -14.27 -1.03
CA ALA A 214 14.02 -14.99 -2.06
C ALA A 214 14.95 -15.67 -3.07
N TRP A 215 16.00 -14.98 -3.51
CA TRP A 215 17.03 -15.52 -4.39
C TRP A 215 17.81 -16.66 -3.72
N LEU A 216 18.24 -16.48 -2.47
CA LEU A 216 18.92 -17.52 -1.68
C LEU A 216 18.08 -18.79 -1.57
N HIS A 217 16.77 -18.65 -1.32
CA HIS A 217 15.87 -19.80 -1.25
C HIS A 217 15.73 -20.54 -2.60
N GLN A 218 15.80 -19.82 -3.72
CA GLN A 218 15.76 -20.43 -5.05
C GLN A 218 17.03 -21.22 -5.38
N ILE A 219 18.20 -20.70 -4.99
CA ILE A 219 19.50 -21.35 -5.28
C ILE A 219 19.87 -22.42 -4.24
N CYS A 220 19.39 -22.29 -3.00
CA CYS A 220 19.61 -23.22 -1.90
C CYS A 220 18.27 -23.72 -1.31
N PRO A 221 17.45 -24.47 -2.08
CA PRO A 221 16.12 -24.89 -1.61
C PRO A 221 16.18 -25.85 -0.41
N GLU A 222 17.29 -26.56 -0.23
CA GLU A 222 17.53 -27.49 0.88
C GLU A 222 18.20 -26.82 2.10
N ALA A 223 18.42 -25.50 2.06
CA ALA A 223 19.00 -24.79 3.19
C ALA A 223 18.09 -24.92 4.43
N PRO A 224 18.66 -25.13 5.62
CA PRO A 224 17.88 -25.24 6.85
C PRO A 224 17.33 -23.88 7.29
N ALA A 225 16.37 -23.91 8.21
CA ALA A 225 15.85 -22.71 8.84
C ALA A 225 16.99 -21.86 9.44
N PRO A 226 16.95 -20.51 9.29
CA PRO A 226 15.82 -19.72 8.78
C PRO A 226 15.84 -19.46 7.26
N PHE A 227 16.73 -20.11 6.50
CA PHE A 227 16.96 -19.89 5.06
C PHE A 227 16.08 -20.75 4.15
N ASP A 228 15.30 -21.65 4.74
CA ASP A 228 14.36 -22.60 4.12
C ASP A 228 13.09 -21.96 3.53
N ARG A 229 13.04 -20.63 3.43
CA ARG A 229 11.83 -19.91 3.04
C ARG A 229 12.13 -18.67 2.19
N PRO A 230 11.26 -18.36 1.21
CA PRO A 230 11.45 -17.20 0.33
C PRO A 230 11.23 -15.86 1.03
N GLN A 231 10.50 -15.86 2.15
CA GLN A 231 10.19 -14.67 2.95
C GLN A 231 10.81 -14.80 4.35
N ALA A 232 12.14 -14.88 4.41
CA ALA A 232 12.85 -14.90 5.68
C ALA A 232 12.63 -13.58 6.46
N SER A 233 12.67 -13.66 7.79
CA SER A 233 12.56 -12.47 8.63
C SER A 233 13.75 -11.54 8.39
N VAL A 234 13.48 -10.31 7.93
CA VAL A 234 14.52 -9.29 7.70
C VAL A 234 15.34 -9.04 8.97
N LYS A 235 14.68 -9.05 10.14
CA LYS A 235 15.36 -8.94 11.44
C LYS A 235 16.34 -10.10 11.65
N GLN A 236 15.94 -11.35 11.37
CA GLN A 236 16.83 -12.51 11.54
C GLN A 236 18.02 -12.44 10.57
N MET A 237 17.77 -12.09 9.30
CA MET A 237 18.83 -11.97 8.30
C MET A 237 19.85 -10.89 8.67
N VAL A 238 19.39 -9.70 9.05
CA VAL A 238 20.28 -8.55 9.30
C VAL A 238 20.91 -8.60 10.69
N ARG A 239 20.15 -8.92 11.75
CA ARG A 239 20.66 -8.85 13.13
C ARG A 239 21.35 -10.13 13.59
N VAL A 240 21.03 -11.27 12.98
CA VAL A 240 21.61 -12.56 13.36
C VAL A 240 22.56 -13.05 12.28
N ALA A 241 22.05 -13.43 11.09
CA ALA A 241 22.86 -14.08 10.06
C ALA A 241 24.05 -13.23 9.61
N ALA A 242 23.84 -11.94 9.30
CA ALA A 242 24.92 -11.04 8.87
C ALA A 242 25.96 -10.74 9.97
N ASN A 243 25.65 -11.00 11.25
CA ASN A 243 26.56 -10.81 12.38
C ASN A 243 27.08 -12.14 12.95
N THR A 244 26.84 -13.24 12.24
CA THR A 244 27.26 -14.58 12.63
C THR A 244 28.50 -14.98 11.86
N SER A 245 29.51 -15.49 12.55
CA SER A 245 30.78 -15.89 11.94
C SER A 245 30.58 -17.00 10.90
N ALA A 246 31.17 -16.82 9.72
CA ALA A 246 31.15 -17.79 8.64
C ALA A 246 32.43 -17.73 7.81
N TRP A 247 32.80 -18.85 7.20
CA TRP A 247 33.82 -18.95 6.18
C TRP A 247 33.21 -18.74 4.80
N VAL A 248 33.86 -17.92 3.97
CA VAL A 248 33.55 -17.80 2.54
C VAL A 248 34.61 -18.58 1.78
N ILE A 249 34.22 -19.70 1.18
CA ILE A 249 35.11 -20.59 0.43
C ILE A 249 34.81 -20.42 -1.06
N TRP A 250 35.72 -19.78 -1.78
CA TRP A 250 35.57 -19.52 -3.21
C TRP A 250 35.83 -20.79 -4.04
N GLN A 251 34.97 -21.03 -5.03
CA GLN A 251 35.02 -22.18 -5.92
C GLN A 251 34.87 -21.71 -7.38
N PRO A 252 35.31 -22.51 -8.38
CA PRO A 252 35.19 -22.10 -9.79
C PRO A 252 33.75 -21.78 -10.25
N GLN A 253 32.74 -22.38 -9.59
CA GLN A 253 31.32 -22.25 -9.93
C GLN A 253 30.57 -21.23 -9.04
N GLY A 254 31.25 -20.58 -8.09
CA GLY A 254 30.61 -19.67 -7.13
C GLY A 254 31.31 -19.61 -5.78
N CYS A 255 30.54 -19.58 -4.69
CA CYS A 255 31.12 -19.66 -3.34
C CYS A 255 30.25 -20.48 -2.38
N LEU A 256 30.91 -21.12 -1.42
CA LEU A 256 30.29 -21.81 -0.30
C LEU A 256 30.43 -20.93 0.94
N LEU A 257 29.30 -20.53 1.52
CA LEU A 257 29.27 -19.91 2.85
C LEU A 257 29.03 -21.00 3.89
N ARG A 258 30.00 -21.22 4.78
CA ARG A 258 29.90 -22.19 5.88
C ARG A 258 29.93 -21.47 7.22
N PHE A 259 28.84 -21.54 7.96
CA PHE A 259 28.77 -20.97 9.31
C PHE A 259 29.69 -21.73 10.28
N THR A 260 30.36 -21.03 11.19
CA THR A 260 31.34 -21.65 12.09
C THR A 260 30.68 -22.42 13.23
N GLU A 261 31.43 -23.31 13.89
CA GLU A 261 30.96 -24.11 15.03
C GLU A 261 30.53 -23.26 16.24
N LEU A 262 31.06 -22.05 16.38
CA LEU A 262 30.73 -21.12 17.47
C LEU A 262 29.53 -20.22 17.14
N SER A 263 28.82 -20.54 16.07
CA SER A 263 27.82 -19.67 15.47
C SER A 263 26.41 -20.21 15.71
N ALA A 264 25.40 -19.33 15.69
CA ALA A 264 24.00 -19.74 15.88
C ALA A 264 23.47 -20.64 14.74
N PHE A 265 24.23 -20.75 13.64
CA PHE A 265 23.91 -21.56 12.47
C PHE A 265 25.02 -22.58 12.20
N ALA A 266 25.71 -23.07 13.23
CA ALA A 266 26.76 -24.08 13.09
C ALA A 266 26.29 -25.28 12.24
N GLY A 267 27.15 -25.72 11.32
CA GLY A 267 26.86 -26.80 10.37
C GLY A 267 25.98 -26.39 9.18
N VAL A 268 25.47 -25.16 9.13
CA VAL A 268 24.73 -24.66 7.97
C VAL A 268 25.70 -24.25 6.85
N GLU A 269 25.42 -24.77 5.66
CA GLU A 269 26.15 -24.48 4.43
C GLU A 269 25.20 -23.89 3.39
N LEU A 270 25.60 -22.78 2.78
CA LEU A 270 24.87 -22.14 1.70
C LEU A 270 25.75 -22.12 0.45
N GLU A 271 25.32 -22.88 -0.56
CA GLU A 271 26.02 -22.98 -1.83
C GLU A 271 25.50 -21.92 -2.81
N ILE A 272 26.29 -20.87 -3.02
CA ILE A 272 25.93 -19.77 -3.90
C ILE A 272 26.53 -20.05 -5.28
N ARG A 273 25.71 -20.64 -6.15
CA ARG A 273 26.05 -20.95 -7.54
C ARG A 273 25.83 -19.75 -8.45
N ASP A 274 26.54 -19.74 -9.57
CA ASP A 274 26.60 -18.67 -10.57
C ASP A 274 27.31 -17.41 -10.10
N SER A 275 28.01 -16.75 -11.02
CA SER A 275 28.89 -15.60 -10.74
C SER A 275 28.13 -14.49 -10.01
N VAL A 276 28.32 -14.41 -8.69
CA VAL A 276 27.85 -13.27 -7.91
C VAL A 276 28.59 -12.04 -8.43
N ALA A 277 27.84 -11.06 -8.92
CA ALA A 277 28.39 -9.80 -9.36
C ALA A 277 29.28 -9.20 -8.26
N PHE A 278 30.56 -9.16 -8.59
CA PHE A 278 31.66 -8.33 -8.13
C PHE A 278 31.32 -7.18 -7.16
N GLN A 279 32.01 -7.17 -6.01
CA GLN A 279 32.20 -5.96 -5.21
C GLN A 279 33.30 -5.11 -5.85
N LEU A 280 32.94 -3.97 -6.46
CA LEU A 280 33.90 -2.89 -6.65
C LEU A 280 34.43 -2.52 -5.27
N ALA A 281 35.75 -2.60 -5.06
CA ALA A 281 36.37 -1.84 -4.00
C ALA A 281 35.94 -0.38 -4.22
N LEU A 282 35.07 0.15 -3.36
CA LEU A 282 34.90 1.60 -3.28
C LEU A 282 36.31 2.16 -3.12
N PRO A 283 36.74 3.14 -3.93
CA PRO A 283 38.07 3.72 -3.83
C PRO A 283 38.12 4.62 -2.59
N LEU A 284 37.83 4.08 -1.42
CA LEU A 284 38.01 4.73 -0.13
C LEU A 284 39.48 4.65 0.33
N PHE A 285 40.30 3.84 -0.35
CA PHE A 285 41.73 3.66 -0.05
C PHE A 285 42.66 3.79 -1.27
N LYS A 286 42.18 4.29 -2.43
CA LYS A 286 43.11 4.77 -3.45
C LYS A 286 43.67 6.11 -2.97
N SER A 287 44.85 6.03 -2.36
CA SER A 287 45.75 7.15 -2.05
C SER A 287 45.51 8.36 -2.96
N CYS A 288 45.12 9.50 -2.37
CA CYS A 288 44.96 10.79 -3.04
C CYS A 288 46.32 11.43 -3.39
N VAL A 289 47.36 10.64 -3.67
CA VAL A 289 48.65 11.16 -4.13
C VAL A 289 48.61 11.20 -5.65
N PHE A 290 48.14 12.33 -6.17
CA PHE A 290 48.52 12.74 -7.51
C PHE A 290 49.98 13.20 -7.44
N SER A 291 50.93 12.33 -7.78
CA SER A 291 52.27 12.81 -8.11
C SER A 291 52.20 13.56 -9.43
N PRO A 292 52.75 14.79 -9.52
CA PRO A 292 52.98 15.42 -10.80
C PRO A 292 54.18 14.74 -11.48
N ILE A 293 53.99 14.47 -12.78
CA ILE A 293 54.91 13.97 -13.83
C ILE A 293 56.34 13.69 -13.37
#